data_AF-E4XBY9-F1
#
_entry.id   AF-E4XBY9-F1
#
_cell.length_a   1.000
_cell.length_b   1.000
_cell.length_c   1.000
_cell.angle_alpha   90.00
_cell.angle_beta   90.00
_cell.angle_gamma   90.00
#
_symmetry.space_group_name_H-M   'P 1'
#
loop_
_entity.id
_entity.type
_entity.pdbx_description
1 polymer ?
#
loop_
_entity_poly.entity_id
_entity_poly.type
_entity_poly.pdbx_seq_one_letter_code
_entity_poly.pdbx_strand_id
1 'polypeptide(L)'
;MEACAFDEADRRMKKLSARLAESGKKAYVIPRGGSNSVAAWSYIAAWEEMMNQPLFAEITDIVVVSGSGGTGVDLALANYYERSKSKKRIHGFRIWGTNADFYHHANETLKNLKLDLNIEDLIHVTDSYVGNGYAETWPELKELILNVSETTGIFLDTVYTGKVVYGIREELKLNPGRFAGDKILFIHTGGLFGVTDGSLTNDIIVKRRIEPFPSELTTYPG
;
A
#
# COMPACT_ATOMS: atom_id res chain seq x y z
N MET A 1 -17.50 -11.01 -7.89
CA MET A 1 -17.00 -12.30 -8.45
C MET A 1 -15.47 -12.46 -8.29
N GLU A 2 -14.77 -11.62 -7.51
CA GLU A 2 -13.29 -11.62 -7.41
C GLU A 2 -12.72 -12.42 -6.22
N ALA A 3 -13.49 -12.74 -5.18
CA ALA A 3 -12.99 -13.50 -4.03
C ALA A 3 -12.40 -14.88 -4.43
N CYS A 4 -12.92 -15.50 -5.50
CA CYS A 4 -12.51 -16.82 -5.98
C CYS A 4 -11.06 -16.87 -6.52
N ALA A 5 -10.48 -15.74 -6.95
CA ALA A 5 -9.10 -15.69 -7.44
C ALA A 5 -8.05 -15.57 -6.31
N PHE A 6 -8.46 -15.18 -5.09
CA PHE A 6 -7.53 -14.95 -3.97
C PHE A 6 -7.08 -16.25 -3.29
N ASP A 7 -8.01 -17.16 -3.03
CA ASP A 7 -7.70 -18.48 -2.48
C ASP A 7 -6.93 -19.37 -3.47
N GLU A 8 -7.06 -19.09 -4.78
CA GLU A 8 -6.49 -19.95 -5.81
C GLU A 8 -4.96 -19.89 -5.85
N ALA A 9 -4.31 -18.73 -5.64
CA ALA A 9 -2.85 -18.67 -5.64
C ALA A 9 -2.25 -19.40 -4.43
N ASP A 10 -2.81 -19.20 -3.24
CA ASP A 10 -2.34 -19.88 -2.03
C ASP A 10 -2.56 -21.40 -2.13
N ARG A 11 -3.69 -21.82 -2.73
CA ARG A 11 -3.94 -23.23 -3.05
C ARG A 11 -2.92 -23.78 -4.05
N ARG A 12 -2.57 -23.02 -5.10
CA ARG A 12 -1.54 -23.41 -6.09
C ARG A 12 -0.17 -23.51 -5.45
N MET A 13 0.20 -22.58 -4.57
CA MET A 13 1.46 -22.62 -3.82
C MET A 13 1.56 -23.86 -2.94
N LYS A 14 0.47 -24.23 -2.24
CA LYS A 14 0.40 -25.48 -1.46
C LYS A 14 0.56 -26.72 -2.35
N LYS A 15 -0.12 -26.77 -3.49
CA LYS A 15 0.04 -27.87 -4.47
C LYS A 15 1.46 -27.98 -5.02
N LEU A 16 2.09 -26.85 -5.34
CA LEU A 16 3.47 -26.82 -5.81
C LEU A 16 4.44 -27.32 -4.73
N SER A 17 4.26 -26.88 -3.49
CA SER A 17 5.06 -27.35 -2.35
C SER A 17 4.97 -28.87 -2.18
N ALA A 18 3.76 -29.44 -2.26
CA ALA A 18 3.55 -30.89 -2.19
C ALA A 18 4.27 -31.64 -3.33
N ARG A 19 4.16 -31.15 -4.58
CA ARG A 19 4.87 -31.73 -5.73
C ARG A 19 6.39 -31.66 -5.60
N LEU A 20 6.92 -30.58 -5.03
CA LEU A 20 8.36 -30.45 -4.79
C LEU A 20 8.84 -31.45 -3.73
N ALA A 21 8.01 -31.74 -2.72
CA ALA A 21 8.30 -32.75 -1.70
C ALA A 21 8.44 -34.16 -2.29
N GLU A 22 7.66 -34.50 -3.33
CA GLU A 22 7.80 -35.78 -4.06
C GLU A 22 9.20 -35.96 -4.69
N SER A 23 9.89 -34.86 -4.99
CA SER A 23 11.27 -34.84 -5.51
C SER A 23 12.35 -34.67 -4.43
N GLY A 24 11.99 -34.82 -3.15
CA GLY A 24 12.92 -34.68 -2.02
C GLY A 24 13.26 -33.23 -1.63
N LYS A 25 12.58 -32.23 -2.19
CA LYS A 25 12.80 -30.81 -1.89
C LYS A 25 11.89 -30.35 -0.74
N LYS A 26 12.38 -29.44 0.10
CA LYS A 26 11.60 -28.81 1.18
C LYS A 26 11.33 -27.35 0.85
N ALA A 27 10.08 -27.02 0.52
CA ALA A 27 9.66 -25.67 0.19
C ALA A 27 8.98 -24.99 1.39
N TYR A 28 9.33 -23.72 1.64
CA TYR A 28 8.61 -22.85 2.57
C TYR A 28 7.60 -22.02 1.79
N VAL A 29 6.31 -22.19 2.10
CA VAL A 29 5.24 -21.44 1.43
C VAL A 29 5.10 -20.08 2.09
N ILE A 30 5.52 -19.04 1.37
CA ILE A 30 5.21 -17.66 1.73
C ILE A 30 3.82 -17.35 1.17
N PRO A 31 2.84 -16.97 2.01
CA PRO A 31 1.51 -16.63 1.52
C PRO A 31 1.56 -15.36 0.69
N ARG A 32 0.51 -15.10 -0.09
CA ARG A 32 0.42 -13.88 -0.89
C ARG A 32 0.65 -12.62 -0.05
N GLY A 33 1.45 -11.70 -0.57
CA GLY A 33 1.84 -10.47 0.14
C GLY A 33 2.75 -10.70 1.35
N GLY A 34 3.21 -11.94 1.59
CA GLY A 34 4.02 -12.29 2.76
C GLY A 34 3.28 -12.20 4.09
N SER A 35 1.97 -11.91 4.08
CA SER A 35 1.19 -11.60 5.29
C SER A 35 0.95 -12.86 6.11
N ASN A 36 1.71 -13.01 7.18
CA ASN A 36 1.57 -14.05 8.19
C ASN A 36 1.97 -13.50 9.56
N SER A 37 1.81 -14.30 10.61
CA SER A 37 2.14 -13.89 11.98
C SER A 37 3.59 -13.47 12.20
N VAL A 38 4.54 -14.00 11.42
CA VAL A 38 5.96 -13.59 11.51
C VAL A 38 6.18 -12.25 10.82
N ALA A 39 5.47 -11.98 9.72
CA ALA A 39 5.57 -10.71 9.00
C ALA A 39 5.12 -9.52 9.85
N ALA A 40 4.26 -9.74 10.85
CA ALA A 40 3.78 -8.70 11.74
C ALA A 40 4.90 -7.91 12.44
N TRP A 41 6.02 -8.57 12.74
CA TRP A 41 7.19 -7.93 13.36
C TRP A 41 7.84 -6.86 12.48
N SER A 42 7.66 -6.90 11.16
CA SER A 42 8.30 -5.96 10.24
C SER A 42 7.80 -4.52 10.40
N TYR A 43 6.48 -4.33 10.40
CA TYR A 43 5.90 -2.99 10.55
C TYR A 43 5.83 -2.53 12.02
N ILE A 44 5.97 -3.46 12.98
CA ILE A 44 6.28 -3.10 14.37
C ILE A 44 7.68 -2.47 14.46
N ALA A 45 8.70 -3.07 13.83
CA ALA A 45 10.03 -2.47 13.77
C ALA A 45 10.02 -1.12 13.01
N ALA A 46 9.30 -1.04 11.89
CA ALA A 46 9.12 0.23 11.18
C ALA A 46 8.42 1.30 12.05
N TRP A 47 7.48 0.91 12.92
CA TRP A 47 6.88 1.81 13.89
C TRP A 47 7.90 2.38 14.87
N GLU A 48 8.79 1.55 15.40
CA GLU A 48 9.89 2.00 16.27
C GLU A 48 10.84 2.96 15.54
N GLU A 49 11.16 2.70 14.26
CA GLU A 49 11.94 3.63 13.44
C GLU A 49 11.22 4.98 13.28
N MET A 50 9.91 4.95 12.99
CA MET A 50 9.10 6.17 12.86
C MET A 50 9.04 6.96 14.16
N MET A 51 8.92 6.30 15.32
CA MET A 51 8.91 6.98 16.63
C MET A 51 10.17 7.80 16.91
N ASN A 52 11.30 7.40 16.34
CA ASN A 52 12.57 8.12 16.49
C ASN A 52 12.71 9.31 15.52
N GLN A 53 11.74 9.56 14.64
CA GLN A 53 11.78 10.68 13.70
C GLN A 53 11.18 11.95 14.33
N PRO A 54 11.80 13.14 14.11
CA PRO A 54 11.40 14.39 14.78
C PRO A 54 9.93 14.79 14.60
N LEU A 55 9.35 14.51 13.43
CA LEU A 55 7.99 14.92 13.09
C LEU A 55 6.92 13.93 13.54
N PHE A 56 7.30 12.72 13.98
CA PHE A 56 6.32 11.66 14.28
C PHE A 56 5.42 11.98 15.47
N ALA A 57 5.90 12.81 16.41
CA ALA A 57 5.10 13.29 17.53
C ALA A 57 3.91 14.17 17.08
N GLU A 58 4.05 14.85 15.95
CA GLU A 58 3.04 15.76 15.40
C GLU A 58 2.05 15.06 14.46
N ILE A 59 2.38 13.85 14.00
CA ILE A 59 1.50 13.04 13.14
C ILE A 59 0.26 12.59 13.92
N THR A 60 -0.93 12.85 13.37
CA THR A 60 -2.21 12.43 13.94
C THR A 60 -2.81 11.22 13.22
N ASP A 61 -2.52 11.08 11.93
CA ASP A 61 -3.12 10.08 11.06
C ASP A 61 -2.03 9.41 10.23
N ILE A 62 -2.10 8.08 10.12
CA ILE A 62 -1.21 7.30 9.27
C ILE A 62 -2.07 6.60 8.22
N VAL A 63 -1.72 6.82 6.96
CA VAL A 63 -2.41 6.23 5.81
C VAL A 63 -1.49 5.23 5.13
N VAL A 64 -2.03 4.05 4.82
CA VAL A 64 -1.28 3.00 4.13
C VAL A 64 -2.14 2.28 3.09
N VAL A 65 -1.47 1.73 2.08
CA VAL A 65 -2.06 0.82 1.12
C VAL A 65 -2.52 -0.46 1.82
N SER A 66 -3.75 -0.90 1.55
CA SER A 66 -4.30 -2.16 2.06
C SER A 66 -4.57 -3.14 0.90
N GLY A 67 -3.55 -3.94 0.57
CA GLY A 67 -3.66 -5.08 -0.36
C GLY A 67 -4.12 -6.34 0.36
N SER A 68 -3.19 -7.22 0.73
CA SER A 68 -3.49 -8.37 1.61
C SER A 68 -3.95 -7.94 3.02
N GLY A 69 -3.62 -6.72 3.43
CA GLY A 69 -4.05 -6.12 4.70
C GLY A 69 -3.01 -6.16 5.82
N GLY A 70 -1.99 -7.02 5.72
CA GLY A 70 -0.98 -7.23 6.77
C GLY A 70 -0.36 -5.94 7.29
N THR A 71 0.19 -5.10 6.40
CA THR A 71 0.78 -3.82 6.77
C THR A 71 -0.12 -2.94 7.65
N GLY A 72 -1.40 -2.81 7.28
CA GLY A 72 -2.35 -2.01 8.05
C GLY A 72 -2.62 -2.60 9.44
N VAL A 73 -2.79 -3.92 9.52
CA VAL A 73 -2.98 -4.65 10.78
C VAL A 73 -1.75 -4.48 11.69
N ASP A 74 -0.55 -4.64 11.14
CA ASP A 74 0.70 -4.57 11.89
C ASP A 74 0.92 -3.17 12.48
N LEU A 75 0.66 -2.11 11.70
CA LEU A 75 0.72 -0.73 12.17
C LEU A 75 -0.34 -0.45 13.23
N ALA A 76 -1.55 -0.99 13.08
CA ALA A 76 -2.63 -0.84 14.05
C ALA A 76 -2.28 -1.51 15.39
N LEU A 77 -1.67 -2.71 15.34
CA LEU A 77 -1.18 -3.41 16.51
C LEU A 77 0.00 -2.67 17.17
N ALA A 78 0.97 -2.20 16.37
CA ALA A 78 2.08 -1.41 16.87
C ALA A 78 1.58 -0.15 17.61
N ASN A 79 0.65 0.57 17.00
CA ASN A 79 0.01 1.74 17.60
C ASN A 79 -0.76 1.42 18.89
N TYR A 80 -1.49 0.29 18.92
CA TYR A 80 -2.28 -0.13 20.08
C TYR A 80 -1.42 -0.51 21.28
N TYR A 81 -0.35 -1.29 21.05
CA TYR A 81 0.54 -1.77 22.10
C TYR A 81 1.61 -0.74 22.51
N GLU A 82 1.71 0.36 21.76
CA GLU A 82 2.71 1.37 22.03
C GLU A 82 2.40 2.12 23.34
N ARG A 83 3.35 2.06 24.27
CA ARG A 83 3.17 2.48 25.67
C ARG A 83 3.00 3.99 25.82
N SER A 84 3.49 4.77 24.86
CA SER A 84 3.41 6.23 24.87
C SER A 84 2.01 6.79 24.57
N LYS A 85 1.00 5.94 24.29
CA LYS A 85 -0.37 6.35 23.92
C LYS A 85 -0.36 7.26 22.69
N SER A 86 0.41 6.91 21.65
CA SER A 86 0.26 7.52 20.34
C SER A 86 -1.19 7.28 19.89
N LYS A 87 -2.12 8.20 20.14
CA LYS A 87 -3.52 8.05 19.71
C LYS A 87 -3.66 8.35 18.22
N LYS A 88 -2.72 7.82 17.42
CA LYS A 88 -2.71 7.99 15.97
C LYS A 88 -3.84 7.16 15.38
N ARG A 89 -4.52 7.69 14.37
CA ARG A 89 -5.56 6.97 13.66
C ARG A 89 -4.94 6.29 12.45
N ILE A 90 -5.14 4.98 12.31
CA ILE A 90 -4.62 4.21 11.19
C ILE A 90 -5.71 4.07 10.14
N HIS A 91 -5.35 4.32 8.88
CA HIS A 91 -6.26 4.25 7.74
C HIS A 91 -5.70 3.33 6.65
N GLY A 92 -6.43 2.28 6.32
CA GLY A 92 -6.12 1.36 5.23
C GLY A 92 -6.93 1.68 3.98
N PHE A 93 -6.28 2.01 2.87
CA PHE A 93 -6.96 2.22 1.60
C PHE A 93 -6.89 0.94 0.77
N ARG A 94 -8.03 0.28 0.59
CA ARG A 94 -8.11 -0.96 -0.19
C ARG A 94 -7.83 -0.67 -1.65
N ILE A 95 -7.10 -1.60 -2.25
CA ILE A 95 -6.78 -1.61 -3.68
C ILE A 95 -7.43 -2.80 -4.41
N TRP A 96 -8.12 -3.65 -3.65
CA TRP A 96 -8.96 -4.74 -4.11
C TRP A 96 -9.90 -5.22 -2.98
N GLY A 97 -10.95 -5.95 -3.34
CA GLY A 97 -11.90 -6.54 -2.38
C GLY A 97 -12.64 -5.48 -1.57
N THR A 98 -13.37 -5.92 -0.55
CA THR A 98 -14.21 -5.05 0.27
C THR A 98 -13.61 -4.79 1.65
N ASN A 99 -14.15 -3.79 2.36
CA ASN A 99 -13.83 -3.58 3.78
C ASN A 99 -14.17 -4.82 4.63
N ALA A 100 -15.28 -5.49 4.33
CA ALA A 100 -15.70 -6.71 5.03
C ALA A 100 -14.69 -7.85 4.86
N ASP A 101 -14.15 -8.03 3.65
CA ASP A 101 -13.10 -9.03 3.39
C ASP A 101 -11.84 -8.75 4.23
N PHE A 102 -11.43 -7.48 4.31
CA PHE A 102 -10.30 -7.08 5.15
C PHE A 102 -10.55 -7.40 6.63
N TYR A 103 -11.68 -6.94 7.18
CA TYR A 103 -11.97 -7.12 8.61
C TYR A 103 -12.10 -8.59 8.99
N HIS A 104 -12.70 -9.40 8.12
CA HIS A 104 -12.76 -10.85 8.32
C HIS A 104 -11.36 -11.47 8.44
N HIS A 105 -10.49 -11.26 7.44
CA HIS A 105 -9.14 -11.84 7.43
C HIS A 105 -8.23 -11.28 8.54
N ALA A 106 -8.38 -10.00 8.87
CA ALA A 106 -7.60 -9.39 9.93
C ALA A 106 -8.03 -9.93 11.32
N ASN A 107 -9.32 -10.10 11.58
CA ASN A 107 -9.80 -10.74 12.81
C ASN A 107 -9.38 -12.22 12.91
N GLU A 108 -9.34 -12.96 11.79
CA GLU A 108 -8.73 -14.30 11.78
C GLU A 108 -7.25 -14.27 12.17
N THR A 109 -6.51 -13.25 11.70
CA THR A 109 -5.11 -13.04 12.08
C THR A 109 -4.96 -12.76 13.58
N LEU A 110 -5.79 -11.89 14.15
CA LEU A 110 -5.81 -11.63 15.60
C LEU A 110 -6.09 -12.90 16.41
N LYS A 111 -7.08 -13.69 15.97
CA LYS A 111 -7.40 -14.99 16.59
C LYS A 111 -6.23 -15.97 16.54
N ASN A 112 -5.53 -16.05 15.40
CA ASN A 112 -4.36 -16.92 15.24
C ASN A 112 -3.19 -16.47 16.14
N LEU A 113 -3.06 -15.17 16.36
CA LEU A 113 -2.10 -14.58 17.30
C LEU A 113 -2.56 -14.66 18.77
N LYS A 114 -3.78 -15.15 19.03
CA LYS A 114 -4.41 -15.23 20.37
C LYS A 114 -4.53 -13.87 21.05
N LEU A 115 -4.83 -12.83 20.26
CA LEU A 115 -5.09 -11.48 20.75
C LEU A 115 -6.60 -11.30 20.92
N ASP A 116 -7.04 -10.92 22.12
CA ASP A 116 -8.44 -10.60 22.41
C ASP A 116 -8.72 -9.13 22.05
N LEU A 117 -8.73 -8.87 20.76
CA LEU A 117 -8.90 -7.55 20.15
C LEU A 117 -9.86 -7.65 18.97
N ASN A 118 -10.46 -6.53 18.62
CA ASN A 118 -11.33 -6.37 17.46
C ASN A 118 -10.67 -5.37 16.50
N ILE A 119 -10.37 -5.78 15.27
CA ILE A 119 -9.55 -4.96 14.36
C ILE A 119 -10.26 -3.66 13.96
N GLU A 120 -11.59 -3.66 13.92
CA GLU A 120 -12.43 -2.51 13.60
C GLU A 120 -12.24 -1.35 14.58
N ASP A 121 -11.79 -1.62 15.81
CA ASP A 121 -11.49 -0.61 16.81
C ASP A 121 -10.08 0.00 16.64
N LEU A 122 -9.23 -0.60 15.80
CA LEU A 122 -7.81 -0.25 15.66
C LEU A 122 -7.46 0.43 14.34
N ILE A 123 -8.21 0.13 13.26
CA ILE A 123 -7.96 0.67 11.92
C ILE A 123 -9.25 0.93 11.16
N HIS A 124 -9.31 2.10 10.51
CA HIS A 124 -10.38 2.45 9.58
C HIS A 124 -9.97 2.04 8.16
N VAL A 125 -10.85 1.34 7.45
CA VAL A 125 -10.55 0.86 6.08
C VAL A 125 -11.61 1.36 5.11
N THR A 126 -11.17 1.73 3.90
CA THR A 126 -12.04 2.16 2.80
C THR A 126 -11.68 1.48 1.49
N ASP A 127 -12.71 1.03 0.76
CA ASP A 127 -12.67 0.40 -0.56
C ASP A 127 -13.23 1.30 -1.67
N SER A 128 -13.51 2.56 -1.35
CA SER A 128 -14.12 3.51 -2.29
C SER A 128 -13.20 3.92 -3.45
N TYR A 129 -11.89 3.65 -3.38
CA TYR A 129 -10.88 4.10 -4.34
C TYR A 129 -10.21 2.97 -5.11
N VAL A 130 -10.78 1.77 -5.07
CA VAL A 130 -10.33 0.62 -5.89
C VAL A 130 -10.45 0.94 -7.39
N GLY A 131 -11.45 1.73 -7.77
CA GLY A 131 -11.75 2.08 -9.16
C GLY A 131 -12.33 0.91 -9.93
N ASN A 132 -11.82 0.68 -11.15
CA ASN A 132 -12.30 -0.39 -12.03
C ASN A 132 -11.88 -1.80 -11.59
N GLY A 133 -11.08 -1.93 -10.53
CA GLY A 133 -10.61 -3.21 -10.02
C GLY A 133 -9.11 -3.20 -9.70
N TYR A 134 -8.61 -4.36 -9.26
CA TYR A 134 -7.20 -4.52 -8.95
C TYR A 134 -6.33 -4.39 -10.22
N ALA A 135 -5.21 -3.67 -10.11
CA ALA A 135 -4.29 -3.35 -11.21
C ALA A 135 -4.89 -2.54 -12.38
N GLU A 136 -6.17 -2.18 -12.32
CA GLU A 136 -6.79 -1.28 -13.29
C GLU A 136 -6.50 0.18 -12.94
N THR A 137 -6.22 0.99 -13.97
CA THR A 137 -5.92 2.43 -13.86
C THR A 137 -6.94 3.25 -14.65
N TRP A 138 -7.02 4.56 -14.38
CA TRP A 138 -7.86 5.50 -15.12
C TRP A 138 -7.11 6.83 -15.39
N PRO A 139 -7.56 7.66 -16.35
CA PRO A 139 -6.82 8.85 -16.78
C PRO A 139 -6.49 9.83 -15.65
N GLU A 140 -7.46 10.12 -14.78
CA GLU A 140 -7.31 11.08 -13.67
C GLU A 140 -6.30 10.59 -12.61
N LEU A 141 -6.19 9.27 -12.42
CA LEU A 141 -5.16 8.68 -11.56
C LEU A 141 -3.78 8.87 -12.18
N LYS A 142 -3.63 8.62 -13.49
CA LYS A 142 -2.36 8.80 -14.18
C LYS A 142 -1.89 10.25 -14.13
N GLU A 143 -2.80 11.18 -14.36
CA GLU A 143 -2.51 12.61 -14.29
C GLU A 143 -2.02 13.00 -12.90
N LEU A 144 -2.71 12.53 -11.84
CA LEU A 144 -2.27 12.74 -10.47
C LEU A 144 -0.87 12.20 -10.22
N ILE A 145 -0.60 10.94 -10.62
CA ILE A 145 0.72 10.29 -10.42
C ILE A 145 1.82 11.11 -11.10
N LEU A 146 1.59 11.54 -12.34
CA LEU A 146 2.54 12.37 -13.09
C LEU A 146 2.76 13.72 -12.40
N ASN A 147 1.68 14.39 -11.98
CA ASN A 147 1.78 15.68 -11.31
C ASN A 147 2.54 15.59 -9.97
N VAL A 148 2.28 14.56 -9.16
CA VAL A 148 3.04 14.32 -7.91
C VAL A 148 4.51 14.08 -8.22
N SER A 149 4.81 13.24 -9.20
CA SER A 149 6.19 12.94 -9.60
C SER A 149 6.93 14.18 -10.10
N GLU A 150 6.28 15.00 -10.94
CA GLU A 150 6.85 16.23 -11.51
C GLU A 150 7.09 17.32 -10.46
N THR A 151 6.20 17.44 -9.47
CA THR A 151 6.24 18.55 -8.49
C THR A 151 7.04 18.21 -7.23
N THR A 152 7.14 16.94 -6.86
CA THR A 152 7.78 16.51 -5.60
C THR A 152 9.00 15.62 -5.80
N GLY A 153 9.17 15.04 -6.99
CA GLY A 153 10.17 13.99 -7.24
C GLY A 153 9.80 12.62 -6.66
N ILE A 154 8.63 12.46 -6.03
CA ILE A 154 8.14 11.20 -5.47
C ILE A 154 7.34 10.45 -6.53
N PHE A 155 7.77 9.22 -6.83
CA PHE A 155 7.12 8.36 -7.82
C PHE A 155 6.11 7.42 -7.19
N LEU A 156 4.85 7.63 -7.54
CA LEU A 156 3.74 6.73 -7.21
C LEU A 156 3.52 5.71 -8.34
N ASP A 157 2.93 4.57 -8.00
CA ASP A 157 2.55 3.53 -8.96
C ASP A 157 1.04 3.51 -9.23
N THR A 158 0.65 2.89 -10.35
CA THR A 158 -0.74 2.86 -10.85
C THR A 158 -1.64 1.82 -10.16
N VAL A 159 -1.05 0.88 -9.41
CA VAL A 159 -1.77 -0.24 -8.79
C VAL A 159 -2.06 0.04 -7.32
N TYR A 160 -1.11 0.63 -6.60
CA TYR A 160 -1.10 0.77 -5.15
C TYR A 160 -1.05 2.22 -4.68
N THR A 161 0.15 2.81 -4.66
CA THR A 161 0.43 4.08 -3.97
C THR A 161 -0.29 5.26 -4.62
N GLY A 162 -0.43 5.27 -5.95
CA GLY A 162 -1.19 6.29 -6.66
C GLY A 162 -2.66 6.30 -6.27
N LYS A 163 -3.30 5.12 -6.15
CA LYS A 163 -4.72 5.01 -5.76
C LYS A 163 -4.96 5.54 -4.34
N VAL A 164 -4.01 5.31 -3.44
CA VAL A 164 -4.11 5.82 -2.06
C VAL A 164 -3.96 7.33 -2.01
N VAL A 165 -2.97 7.90 -2.70
CA VAL A 165 -2.81 9.37 -2.76
C VAL A 165 -4.02 10.01 -3.44
N TYR A 166 -4.57 9.37 -4.48
CA TYR A 166 -5.84 9.77 -5.08
C TYR A 166 -6.97 9.78 -4.04
N GLY A 167 -7.11 8.69 -3.28
CA GLY A 167 -8.13 8.57 -2.25
C GLY A 167 -8.01 9.61 -1.14
N ILE A 168 -6.80 9.87 -0.62
CA ILE A 168 -6.55 10.93 0.38
C ILE A 168 -7.03 12.29 -0.15
N ARG A 169 -6.67 12.61 -1.40
CA ARG A 169 -7.07 13.88 -2.05
C ARG A 169 -8.58 14.00 -2.15
N GLU A 170 -9.27 12.95 -2.59
CA GLU A 170 -10.73 12.98 -2.74
C GLU A 170 -11.45 13.00 -1.39
N GLU A 171 -10.99 12.25 -0.39
CA GLU A 171 -11.55 12.33 0.96
C GLU A 171 -11.42 13.73 1.56
N LEU A 172 -10.26 14.38 1.40
CA LEU A 172 -10.05 15.75 1.88
C LEU A 172 -10.92 16.79 1.16
N LYS A 173 -11.13 16.63 -0.16
CA LYS A 173 -12.03 17.50 -0.92
C LYS A 173 -13.48 17.37 -0.46
N LEU A 174 -13.94 16.15 -0.21
CA LEU A 174 -15.32 15.87 0.21
C LEU A 174 -15.55 16.25 1.67
N ASN A 175 -14.56 16.02 2.53
CA ASN A 175 -14.62 16.31 3.95
C ASN A 175 -13.26 16.81 4.46
N PRO A 176 -13.05 18.13 4.53
CA PRO A 176 -11.81 18.70 5.07
C PRO A 176 -11.49 18.27 6.50
N GLY A 177 -12.49 17.82 7.28
CA GLY A 177 -12.33 17.28 8.64
C GLY A 177 -12.21 15.75 8.72
N ARG A 178 -11.96 15.06 7.59
CA ARG A 178 -11.81 13.60 7.55
C ARG A 178 -10.66 13.11 8.44
N PHE A 179 -9.55 13.86 8.44
CA PHE A 179 -8.35 13.58 9.24
C PHE A 179 -8.41 14.34 10.58
N ALA A 180 -7.76 13.85 11.63
CA ALA A 180 -7.88 14.43 12.97
C ALA A 180 -7.06 15.71 13.11
N GLY A 181 -6.00 15.82 12.31
CA GLY A 181 -5.15 16.99 12.19
C GLY A 181 -4.70 17.21 10.75
N ASP A 182 -3.83 18.18 10.56
CA ASP A 182 -3.24 18.57 9.28
C ASP A 182 -1.95 17.80 8.94
N LYS A 183 -1.38 17.08 9.91
CA LYS A 183 -0.17 16.26 9.72
C LYS A 183 -0.52 14.78 9.54
N ILE A 184 -0.66 14.41 8.28
CA ILE A 184 -0.95 13.03 7.84
C ILE A 184 0.33 12.40 7.31
N LEU A 185 0.69 11.23 7.84
CA LEU A 185 1.80 10.43 7.32
C LEU A 185 1.27 9.39 6.32
N PHE A 186 1.65 9.51 5.06
CA PHE A 186 1.42 8.45 4.08
C PHE A 186 2.63 7.52 4.02
N ILE A 187 2.42 6.22 4.27
CA ILE A 187 3.46 5.20 4.13
C ILE A 187 3.56 4.78 2.67
N HIS A 188 4.59 5.31 2.00
CA HIS A 188 4.89 4.99 0.62
C HIS A 188 5.51 3.59 0.49
N THR A 189 4.69 2.56 0.29
CA THR A 189 5.10 1.15 0.26
C THR A 189 5.87 0.70 -0.99
N GLY A 190 6.25 1.64 -1.86
CA GLY A 190 7.05 1.38 -3.07
C GLY A 190 6.18 1.27 -4.32
N GLY A 191 6.42 0.24 -5.15
CA GLY A 191 5.65 0.02 -6.39
C GLY A 191 6.26 0.64 -7.64
N LEU A 192 7.41 1.33 -7.54
CA LEU A 192 8.05 2.07 -8.64
C LEU A 192 8.12 1.29 -9.96
N PHE A 193 8.46 0.00 -9.94
CA PHE A 193 8.54 -0.79 -11.17
C PHE A 193 7.20 -0.93 -11.92
N GLY A 194 6.07 -0.72 -11.23
CA GLY A 194 4.76 -0.62 -11.87
C GLY A 194 4.65 0.53 -12.89
N VAL A 195 5.49 1.57 -12.80
CA VAL A 195 5.51 2.61 -13.84
C VAL A 195 6.20 2.16 -15.14
N THR A 196 6.90 1.02 -15.12
CA THR A 196 7.69 0.49 -16.25
C THR A 196 6.96 -0.61 -17.03
N ASP A 197 5.75 -0.99 -16.61
CA ASP A 197 4.99 -2.11 -17.18
C ASP A 197 4.22 -1.76 -18.47
N GLY A 198 4.33 -0.51 -18.95
CA GLY A 198 3.59 -0.01 -20.10
C GLY A 198 2.38 0.87 -19.74
N SER A 199 1.88 0.79 -18.49
CA SER A 199 0.64 1.44 -18.06
C SER A 199 0.70 2.97 -18.13
N LEU A 200 1.90 3.56 -18.02
CA LEU A 200 2.15 5.00 -18.11
C LEU A 200 3.00 5.41 -19.33
N THR A 201 3.43 4.46 -20.17
CA THR A 201 4.44 4.71 -21.21
C THR A 201 3.97 5.78 -22.20
N ASN A 202 2.74 5.70 -22.70
CA ASN A 202 2.21 6.70 -23.62
C ASN A 202 2.01 8.06 -22.92
N ASP A 203 1.64 8.07 -21.64
CA ASP A 203 1.37 9.30 -20.89
C ASP A 203 2.67 10.08 -20.60
N ILE A 204 3.75 9.37 -20.24
CA ILE A 204 5.09 9.93 -20.04
C ILE A 204 5.64 10.49 -21.36
N ILE A 205 5.48 9.74 -22.47
CA ILE A 205 5.95 10.15 -23.80
C ILE A 205 5.12 11.32 -24.35
N VAL A 206 3.82 11.39 -24.09
CA VAL A 206 2.95 12.47 -24.61
C VAL A 206 3.13 13.76 -23.82
N LYS A 207 3.22 13.71 -22.47
CA LYS A 207 3.53 14.91 -21.66
C LYS A 207 4.91 15.46 -22.00
N ARG A 208 5.89 14.57 -22.20
CA ARG A 208 7.18 14.93 -22.77
C ARG A 208 7.14 14.78 -24.28
N ARG A 209 6.47 15.71 -24.98
CA ARG A 209 7.15 16.27 -26.17
C ARG A 209 8.48 16.81 -25.65
N ILE A 210 9.47 15.93 -25.58
CA ILE A 210 10.84 16.23 -25.28
C ILE A 210 11.16 17.24 -26.38
N GLU A 211 11.23 18.53 -26.02
CA GLU A 211 11.95 19.44 -26.89
C GLU A 211 13.30 18.76 -27.13
N PRO A 212 13.70 18.57 -28.40
CA PRO A 212 14.95 17.89 -28.68
C PRO A 212 16.04 18.51 -27.81
N PHE A 213 16.85 17.66 -27.17
CA PHE A 213 17.96 18.12 -26.33
C PHE A 213 18.70 19.26 -27.08
N PRO A 214 18.96 20.42 -26.44
CA PRO A 214 19.56 21.55 -27.12
C PRO A 214 20.82 21.09 -27.87
N SER A 215 20.87 21.32 -29.18
CA SER A 215 21.97 20.84 -30.03
C SER A 215 23.33 21.37 -29.56
N GLU A 216 23.32 22.53 -28.91
CA GLU A 216 24.44 23.21 -28.25
C GLU A 216 25.13 22.36 -27.16
N LEU A 217 24.42 21.41 -26.53
CA LEU A 217 24.93 20.51 -25.50
C LEU A 217 25.39 19.15 -26.06
N THR A 218 25.23 18.92 -27.37
CA THR A 218 25.54 17.64 -28.02
C THR A 218 26.79 17.68 -28.91
N THR A 219 27.36 18.86 -29.14
CA THR A 219 28.66 19.00 -29.82
C THR A 219 29.79 18.86 -28.81
N TYR A 220 30.45 17.71 -28.81
CA TYR A 220 31.77 17.59 -28.20
C TYR A 220 32.76 18.47 -28.99
N PRO A 221 33.58 19.31 -28.34
CA PRO A 221 34.71 19.92 -29.01
C PRO A 221 35.67 18.80 -29.43
N GLY A 222 35.90 18.68 -30.74
CA GLY A 222 36.87 17.76 -31.32
C GLY A 222 38.31 18.13 -31.00
#